data_AF-K5XC65-F1
#
_entry.id   AF-K5XC65-F1
#
_cell.length_a   1.000
_cell.length_b   1.000
_cell.length_c   1.000
_cell.angle_alpha   90.00
_cell.angle_beta   90.00
_cell.angle_gamma   90.00
#
_symmetry.space_group_name_H-M   'P 1'
#
loop_
_entity.id
_entity.type
_entity.pdbx_description
1 polymer ?
#
loop_
_entity_poly.entity_id
_entity_poly.type
_entity_poly.pdbx_seq_one_letter_code
_entity_poly.pdbx_strand_id
1 'polypeptide(L)'
;MELEAVAGCEGELFARGNVERAWLRMKQRFPLLGASVEELPGTEKVEFVLRESALHILRPGELNYLDDLHNADEVAQFREKLHNGPTVLDNEFLARVWFGSRKDVPCHWHIFIPVVHHITDAMGNATIVRELCQELSSLSKEAKIDITPLAARLQTVLPTEAYTPSAKLSPARRRWRLVIAKVIQELNANKMTGGHTLPTRREITSTTPLSRIINIRFTISESQQIAQTCRALGITVGNALPVLSQLAFARVLHRLRRQGKISDAEWEYRAQQPMHYTGPVNYRPYLDRGWYDAGGADEVYIAISFYTLTLPFMPRPASPDMDATGAPPLKALLSPARFLARARMARAQSKSLLSHPLLHEFHALRLPTRNERTRTAALAWRARQEGRDVAPPAVAAEAGRFTDLAPCVFSNGGASMGNRDHILPETYPRRLRGHGRGAPEPAVRLRLLSSGARPTLPRGRALRGRAHGARPALNLLMCRREHVRPRARARVDGGGEGCGACVPWRTAGKGGCAWEGAGADAGAGA
;
A
#
# COMPACT_ATOMS: atom_id res chain seq x y z
N MET A 1 -1.86 2.25 17.04
CA MET A 1 -2.44 3.60 16.94
C MET A 1 -2.31 4.31 18.27
N GLU A 2 -2.28 5.63 18.24
CA GLU A 2 -2.26 6.52 19.42
C GLU A 2 -3.56 7.31 19.44
N LEU A 3 -4.22 7.32 20.59
CA LEU A 3 -5.55 7.87 20.84
C LEU A 3 -5.47 8.90 21.97
N GLU A 4 -6.27 9.96 21.87
CA GLU A 4 -6.47 10.96 22.92
C GLU A 4 -7.97 11.06 23.21
N ALA A 5 -8.37 10.84 24.46
CA ALA A 5 -9.72 11.16 24.89
C ALA A 5 -9.86 12.68 25.10
N VAL A 6 -11.02 13.21 24.72
CA VAL A 6 -11.42 14.56 25.10
C VAL A 6 -11.69 14.59 26.61
N ALA A 7 -11.26 15.68 27.26
CA ALA A 7 -11.35 15.87 28.70
C ALA A 7 -12.70 15.44 29.27
N GLY A 8 -12.68 14.53 30.25
CA GLY A 8 -13.85 14.03 30.97
C GLY A 8 -14.51 12.78 30.35
N CYS A 9 -14.04 12.31 29.20
CA CYS A 9 -14.55 11.09 28.56
C CYS A 9 -13.65 9.85 28.81
N GLU A 10 -12.49 10.02 29.44
CA GLU A 10 -11.44 8.99 29.56
C GLU A 10 -11.95 7.74 30.27
N GLY A 11 -12.63 7.94 31.41
CA GLY A 11 -13.11 6.87 32.26
C GLY A 11 -14.17 5.99 31.57
N GLU A 12 -14.95 6.56 30.66
CA GLU A 12 -15.99 5.84 29.93
C GLU A 12 -15.46 5.21 28.63
N LEU A 13 -14.68 5.96 27.85
CA LEU A 13 -14.14 5.51 26.56
C LEU A 13 -13.22 4.32 26.70
N PHE A 14 -12.40 4.33 27.75
CA PHE A 14 -11.35 3.34 27.95
C PHE A 14 -11.64 2.42 29.14
N ALA A 15 -12.86 2.48 29.69
CA ALA A 15 -13.38 1.46 30.59
C ALA A 15 -13.21 0.08 29.94
N ARG A 16 -12.70 -0.87 30.72
CA ARG A 16 -12.53 -2.27 30.30
C ARG A 16 -13.75 -2.83 29.58
N GLY A 17 -14.95 -2.63 30.15
CA GLY A 17 -16.20 -3.09 29.54
C GLY A 17 -16.54 -2.43 28.20
N ASN A 18 -16.14 -1.17 27.95
CA ASN A 18 -16.33 -0.52 26.64
C ASN A 18 -15.33 -1.07 25.61
N VAL A 19 -14.06 -1.26 25.98
CA VAL A 19 -13.01 -1.80 25.09
C VAL A 19 -13.36 -3.23 24.68
N GLU A 20 -13.73 -4.08 25.64
CA GLU A 20 -14.16 -5.46 25.41
C GLU A 20 -15.37 -5.51 24.48
N ARG A 21 -16.40 -4.71 24.75
CA ARG A 21 -17.59 -4.61 23.91
C ARG A 21 -17.27 -4.09 22.51
N ALA A 22 -16.44 -3.06 22.37
CA ALA A 22 -16.05 -2.51 21.09
C ALA A 22 -15.34 -3.55 20.23
N TRP A 23 -14.45 -4.36 20.82
CA TRP A 23 -13.78 -5.45 20.11
C TRP A 23 -14.74 -6.57 19.69
N LEU A 24 -15.68 -6.96 20.57
CA LEU A 24 -16.73 -7.92 20.21
C LEU A 24 -17.59 -7.41 19.04
N ARG A 25 -17.99 -6.14 19.08
CA ARG A 25 -18.73 -5.49 18.00
C ARG A 25 -17.89 -5.46 16.71
N MET A 26 -16.59 -5.19 16.79
CA MET A 26 -15.69 -5.30 15.63
C MET A 26 -15.70 -6.70 15.00
N LYS A 27 -15.64 -7.78 15.80
CA LYS A 27 -15.75 -9.15 15.28
C LYS A 27 -17.11 -9.45 14.67
N GLN A 28 -18.18 -9.00 15.31
CA GLN A 28 -19.52 -9.12 14.75
C GLN A 28 -19.64 -8.34 13.44
N ARG A 29 -18.98 -7.19 13.29
CA ARG A 29 -19.01 -6.48 12.01
C ARG A 29 -18.13 -7.12 10.95
N PHE A 30 -16.96 -7.60 11.35
CA PHE A 30 -15.90 -8.11 10.49
C PHE A 30 -15.53 -9.54 10.89
N PRO A 31 -16.25 -10.56 10.39
CA PRO A 31 -16.14 -11.92 10.90
C PRO A 31 -14.73 -12.53 10.82
N LEU A 32 -13.93 -12.14 9.83
CA LEU A 32 -12.56 -12.63 9.68
C LEU A 32 -11.65 -12.27 10.87
N LEU A 33 -11.98 -11.24 11.66
CA LEU A 33 -11.25 -10.92 12.89
C LEU A 33 -11.43 -11.99 13.98
N GLY A 34 -12.54 -12.73 13.93
CA GLY A 34 -12.84 -13.84 14.85
C GLY A 34 -12.64 -15.23 14.24
N ALA A 35 -12.10 -15.32 13.02
CA ALA A 35 -11.84 -16.59 12.36
C ALA A 35 -10.54 -17.25 12.89
N SER A 36 -10.43 -18.55 12.62
CA SER A 36 -9.21 -19.35 12.74
C SER A 36 -8.82 -19.91 11.38
N VAL A 37 -7.64 -20.50 11.31
CA VAL A 37 -7.12 -21.22 10.16
C VAL A 37 -6.95 -22.69 10.53
N GLU A 38 -7.49 -23.59 9.72
CA GLU A 38 -7.30 -25.03 9.87
C GLU A 38 -6.54 -25.57 8.64
N GLU A 39 -5.45 -26.31 8.88
CA GLU A 39 -4.72 -27.03 7.83
C GLU A 39 -5.36 -28.42 7.70
N LEU A 40 -5.92 -28.73 6.52
CA LEU A 40 -6.64 -29.98 6.29
C LEU A 40 -5.66 -31.17 6.25
N PRO A 41 -5.79 -32.17 7.15
CA PRO A 41 -4.83 -33.28 7.26
C PRO A 41 -4.61 -34.02 5.93
N GLY A 42 -3.36 -34.31 5.61
CA GLY A 42 -2.99 -35.02 4.38
C GLY A 42 -3.20 -34.21 3.09
N THR A 43 -3.55 -32.93 3.19
CA THR A 43 -3.69 -32.03 2.06
C THR A 43 -2.84 -30.78 2.26
N GLU A 44 -2.69 -30.00 1.19
CA GLU A 44 -2.05 -28.70 1.24
C GLU A 44 -3.08 -27.55 1.32
N LYS A 45 -4.33 -27.88 1.64
CA LYS A 45 -5.42 -26.93 1.71
C LYS A 45 -5.49 -26.32 3.11
N VAL A 46 -5.78 -25.03 3.13
CA VAL A 46 -5.94 -24.23 4.33
C VAL A 46 -7.32 -23.61 4.26
N GLU A 47 -8.10 -23.75 5.33
CA GLU A 47 -9.47 -23.25 5.40
C GLU A 47 -9.59 -22.19 6.49
N PHE A 48 -10.36 -21.14 6.19
CA PHE A 48 -10.79 -20.19 7.20
C PHE A 48 -12.02 -20.75 7.90
N VAL A 49 -11.87 -21.04 9.20
CA VAL A 49 -12.94 -21.58 10.01
C VAL A 49 -13.52 -20.47 10.86
N LEU A 50 -14.82 -20.25 10.71
CA LEU A 50 -15.55 -19.28 11.49
C LEU A 50 -16.58 -19.98 12.36
N ARG A 51 -16.41 -19.84 13.68
CA ARG A 51 -17.40 -20.27 14.67
C ARG A 51 -18.21 -19.04 15.07
N GLU A 52 -19.51 -19.05 14.84
CA GLU A 52 -20.37 -17.90 15.16
C GLU A 52 -20.28 -17.49 16.63
N SER A 53 -20.18 -18.47 17.53
CA SER A 53 -19.96 -18.21 18.96
C SER A 53 -18.71 -17.36 19.23
N ALA A 54 -17.63 -17.57 18.47
CA ALA A 54 -16.38 -16.82 18.62
C ALA A 54 -16.51 -15.33 18.29
N LEU A 55 -17.58 -14.92 17.58
CA LEU A 55 -17.90 -13.51 17.34
C LEU A 55 -18.49 -12.80 18.57
N HIS A 56 -19.01 -13.57 19.54
CA HIS A 56 -19.73 -13.06 20.70
C HIS A 56 -18.98 -13.23 22.03
N ILE A 57 -17.86 -13.96 22.04
CA ILE A 57 -17.04 -14.19 23.23
C ILE A 57 -15.64 -13.62 23.05
N LEU A 58 -15.00 -13.18 24.12
CA LEU A 58 -13.57 -12.86 24.11
C LEU A 58 -12.79 -14.10 24.52
N ARG A 59 -11.96 -14.61 23.62
CA ARG A 59 -11.09 -15.74 23.93
C ARG A 59 -9.92 -15.27 24.80
N PRO A 60 -9.40 -16.12 25.70
CA PRO A 60 -8.20 -15.79 26.48
C PRO A 60 -7.04 -15.36 25.56
N GLY A 61 -6.38 -14.25 25.90
CA GLY A 61 -5.26 -13.70 25.11
C GLY A 61 -5.65 -12.94 23.83
N GLU A 62 -6.93 -12.87 23.49
CA GLU A 62 -7.41 -12.12 22.32
C GLU A 62 -7.26 -10.60 22.50
N LEU A 63 -7.64 -10.11 23.68
CA LEU A 63 -7.54 -8.72 24.11
C LEU A 63 -6.71 -8.66 25.39
N ASN A 64 -5.64 -7.88 25.35
CA ASN A 64 -4.62 -7.82 26.40
C ASN A 64 -4.47 -6.38 26.90
N TYR A 65 -4.40 -6.21 28.21
CA TYR A 65 -4.18 -4.91 28.85
C TYR A 65 -2.70 -4.76 29.20
N LEU A 66 -2.15 -3.58 28.92
CA LEU A 66 -0.76 -3.21 29.21
C LEU A 66 -0.74 -2.15 30.32
N ASP A 67 -0.13 -2.50 31.44
CA ASP A 67 -0.01 -1.62 32.60
C ASP A 67 1.37 -0.93 32.69
N ASP A 68 2.29 -1.25 31.79
CA ASP A 68 3.72 -0.92 31.84
C ASP A 68 4.15 0.13 30.80
N LEU A 69 3.22 0.88 30.22
CA LEU A 69 3.52 1.96 29.27
C LEU A 69 3.68 3.30 30.01
N HIS A 70 4.82 3.52 30.64
CA HIS A 70 5.17 4.75 31.31
C HIS A 70 5.50 5.89 30.34
N ASN A 71 6.17 5.61 29.22
CA ASN A 71 6.67 6.64 28.31
C ASN A 71 6.67 6.20 26.83
N ALA A 72 7.02 7.14 25.94
CA ALA A 72 7.05 6.91 24.49
C ALA A 72 8.09 5.86 24.04
N ASP A 73 9.19 5.68 24.79
CA ASP A 73 10.23 4.70 24.44
C ASP A 73 9.78 3.27 24.72
N GLU A 74 9.03 3.03 25.80
CA GLU A 74 8.41 1.72 26.08
C GLU A 74 7.36 1.35 25.04
N VAL A 75 6.56 2.32 24.58
CA VAL A 75 5.65 2.12 23.44
C VAL A 75 6.44 1.70 22.19
N ALA A 76 7.61 2.30 21.95
CA ALA A 76 8.46 1.95 20.81
C ALA A 76 9.11 0.56 20.98
N GLN A 77 9.55 0.19 22.19
CA GLN A 77 10.09 -1.12 22.51
C GLN A 77 9.04 -2.22 22.39
N PHE A 78 7.82 -1.99 22.89
CA PHE A 78 6.73 -2.95 22.75
C PHE A 78 6.35 -3.14 21.27
N ARG A 79 6.29 -2.06 20.49
CA ARG A 79 6.12 -2.14 19.04
C ARG A 79 7.21 -2.99 18.39
N GLU A 80 8.47 -2.76 18.75
CA GLU A 80 9.61 -3.50 18.23
C GLU A 80 9.49 -5.00 18.58
N LYS A 81 9.10 -5.33 19.82
CA LYS A 81 8.81 -6.70 20.26
C LYS A 81 7.72 -7.34 19.41
N LEU A 82 6.64 -6.61 19.08
CA LEU A 82 5.59 -7.14 18.20
C LEU A 82 6.05 -7.37 16.75
N HIS A 83 7.03 -6.61 16.26
CA HIS A 83 7.50 -6.74 14.87
C HIS A 83 8.59 -7.80 14.70
N ASN A 84 9.48 -7.92 15.68
CA ASN A 84 10.72 -8.70 15.56
C ASN A 84 10.90 -9.74 16.68
N GLY A 85 9.99 -9.79 17.66
CA GLY A 85 9.96 -10.84 18.67
C GLY A 85 9.23 -12.10 18.18
N PRO A 86 8.92 -13.04 19.11
CA PRO A 86 8.14 -14.23 18.79
C PRO A 86 6.78 -13.87 18.16
N THR A 87 6.29 -14.73 17.24
CA THR A 87 4.98 -14.50 16.61
C THR A 87 3.90 -14.44 17.68
N VAL A 88 3.08 -13.39 17.62
CA VAL A 88 1.95 -13.19 18.51
C VAL A 88 0.63 -13.62 17.88
N LEU A 89 0.66 -14.01 16.62
CA LEU A 89 -0.48 -14.57 15.88
C LEU A 89 -0.17 -16.02 15.55
N ASP A 90 -1.23 -16.83 15.48
CA ASP A 90 -1.18 -18.26 15.24
C ASP A 90 -2.45 -18.68 14.47
N ASN A 91 -2.61 -19.98 14.24
CA ASN A 91 -3.76 -20.52 13.51
C ASN A 91 -5.09 -20.31 14.27
N GLU A 92 -5.06 -20.11 15.59
CA GLU A 92 -6.26 -19.83 16.38
C GLU A 92 -6.62 -18.33 16.37
N PHE A 93 -5.61 -17.45 16.38
CA PHE A 93 -5.73 -16.01 16.47
C PHE A 93 -5.14 -15.29 15.26
N LEU A 94 -6.01 -15.00 14.30
CA LEU A 94 -5.67 -14.22 13.11
C LEU A 94 -5.55 -12.70 13.40
N ALA A 95 -6.13 -12.25 14.50
CA ALA A 95 -6.00 -10.90 15.03
C ALA A 95 -5.97 -10.95 16.56
N ARG A 96 -5.18 -10.04 17.17
CA ARG A 96 -5.16 -9.82 18.61
C ARG A 96 -5.06 -8.32 18.89
N VAL A 97 -5.42 -7.90 20.10
CA VAL A 97 -5.39 -6.51 20.53
C VAL A 97 -4.60 -6.37 21.82
N TRP A 98 -3.73 -5.37 21.88
CA TRP A 98 -3.11 -4.88 23.11
C TRP A 98 -3.51 -3.43 23.34
N PHE A 99 -3.86 -3.12 24.57
CA PHE A 99 -4.44 -1.85 24.95
C PHE A 99 -3.78 -1.33 26.23
N GLY A 100 -3.22 -0.12 26.21
CA GLY A 100 -2.56 0.45 27.38
C GLY A 100 -2.54 1.97 27.39
N SER A 101 -2.57 2.56 28.58
CA SER A 101 -2.48 4.01 28.78
C SER A 101 -1.03 4.45 28.89
N ARG A 102 -0.70 5.64 28.38
CA ARG A 102 0.63 6.22 28.59
C ARG A 102 0.65 7.00 29.90
N LYS A 103 1.45 6.59 30.89
CA LYS A 103 1.40 7.20 32.23
C LYS A 103 2.00 8.61 32.30
N ASP A 104 2.96 8.94 31.44
CA ASP A 104 3.57 10.27 31.36
C ASP A 104 2.66 11.34 30.74
N VAL A 105 1.63 10.95 29.99
CA VAL A 105 0.70 11.87 29.35
C VAL A 105 -0.73 11.40 29.59
N PRO A 106 -1.46 12.05 30.52
CA PRO A 106 -2.86 11.73 30.80
C PRO A 106 -3.71 11.73 29.53
N CYS A 107 -4.76 10.91 29.51
CA CYS A 107 -5.71 10.78 28.40
C CYS A 107 -5.16 10.16 27.11
N HIS A 108 -3.86 9.82 27.05
CA HIS A 108 -3.26 9.14 25.90
C HIS A 108 -3.29 7.61 26.04
N TRP A 109 -3.77 6.95 25.00
CA TRP A 109 -3.86 5.50 24.93
C TRP A 109 -3.22 4.95 23.66
N HIS A 110 -2.62 3.78 23.80
CA HIS A 110 -1.98 3.05 22.72
C HIS A 110 -2.73 1.73 22.49
N ILE A 111 -3.10 1.50 21.23
CA ILE A 111 -3.70 0.24 20.79
C ILE A 111 -2.83 -0.39 19.73
N PHE A 112 -2.44 -1.64 19.93
CA PHE A 112 -1.69 -2.45 18.97
C PHE A 112 -2.59 -3.57 18.46
N ILE A 113 -2.74 -3.66 17.13
CA ILE A 113 -3.58 -4.68 16.48
C ILE A 113 -2.75 -5.38 15.41
N PRO A 114 -1.91 -6.36 15.76
CA PRO A 114 -1.38 -7.27 14.77
C PRO A 114 -2.53 -8.09 14.19
N VAL A 115 -2.52 -8.20 12.87
CA VAL A 115 -3.50 -8.95 12.09
C VAL A 115 -2.77 -9.61 10.94
N VAL A 116 -3.10 -10.87 10.65
CA VAL A 116 -2.48 -11.63 9.57
C VAL A 116 -2.78 -11.00 8.21
N HIS A 117 -1.77 -10.89 7.36
CA HIS A 117 -1.91 -10.22 6.06
C HIS A 117 -2.86 -10.97 5.10
N HIS A 118 -3.15 -12.26 5.33
CA HIS A 118 -4.04 -13.01 4.45
C HIS A 118 -5.55 -12.71 4.67
N ILE A 119 -5.92 -11.96 5.72
CA ILE A 119 -7.30 -11.44 5.91
C ILE A 119 -7.42 -9.92 5.81
N THR A 120 -6.31 -9.20 5.62
CA THR A 120 -6.30 -7.73 5.65
C THR A 120 -5.30 -7.14 4.68
N ASP A 121 -5.51 -5.88 4.34
CA ASP A 121 -4.58 -5.07 3.58
C ASP A 121 -4.51 -3.65 4.16
N ALA A 122 -3.85 -2.72 3.47
CA ALA A 122 -3.74 -1.34 3.96
C ALA A 122 -5.10 -0.65 4.15
N MET A 123 -6.09 -0.96 3.31
CA MET A 123 -7.45 -0.42 3.44
C MET A 123 -8.22 -1.15 4.53
N GLY A 124 -8.11 -2.48 4.63
CA GLY A 124 -8.67 -3.27 5.72
C GLY A 124 -8.15 -2.80 7.08
N ASN A 125 -6.86 -2.55 7.21
CA ASN A 125 -6.26 -1.98 8.42
C ASN A 125 -6.80 -0.58 8.74
N ALA A 126 -7.04 0.24 7.72
CA ALA A 126 -7.62 1.55 7.90
C ALA A 126 -9.10 1.46 8.35
N THR A 127 -9.87 0.52 7.80
CA THR A 127 -11.21 0.17 8.29
C THR A 127 -11.15 -0.25 9.75
N ILE A 128 -10.28 -1.20 10.13
CA ILE A 128 -10.18 -1.68 11.51
C ILE A 128 -9.97 -0.52 12.48
N VAL A 129 -8.99 0.36 12.20
CA VAL A 129 -8.71 1.53 13.04
C VAL A 129 -9.90 2.46 13.10
N ARG A 130 -10.48 2.81 11.94
CA ARG A 130 -11.61 3.74 11.87
C ARG A 130 -12.81 3.23 12.66
N GLU A 131 -13.20 1.99 12.43
CA GLU A 131 -14.39 1.42 13.04
C GLU A 131 -14.16 1.11 14.51
N LEU A 132 -12.97 0.70 14.94
CA LEU A 132 -12.71 0.56 16.38
C LEU A 132 -12.81 1.90 17.10
N CYS A 133 -12.28 2.99 16.52
CA CYS A 133 -12.45 4.33 17.09
C CYS A 133 -13.93 4.75 17.13
N GLN A 134 -14.70 4.39 16.10
CA GLN A 134 -16.15 4.63 16.07
C GLN A 134 -16.87 3.85 17.18
N GLU A 135 -16.58 2.56 17.35
CA GLU A 135 -17.21 1.71 18.37
C GLU A 135 -16.85 2.19 19.79
N LEU A 136 -15.58 2.48 20.06
CA LEU A 136 -15.12 3.01 21.35
C LEU A 136 -15.83 4.33 21.69
N SER A 137 -15.96 5.24 20.72
CA SER A 137 -16.56 6.56 20.93
C SER A 137 -18.08 6.57 20.95
N SER A 138 -18.74 5.52 20.43
CA SER A 138 -20.21 5.42 20.45
C SER A 138 -20.76 5.36 21.87
N LEU A 139 -20.02 4.74 22.80
CA LEU A 139 -20.46 4.40 24.17
C LEU A 139 -21.78 3.63 24.21
N SER A 140 -22.18 3.00 23.09
CA SER A 140 -23.40 2.17 23.04
C SER A 140 -23.26 1.05 24.06
N LYS A 141 -24.28 0.83 24.90
CA LYS A 141 -24.29 -0.27 25.88
C LYS A 141 -24.67 -1.61 25.24
N GLU A 142 -25.11 -1.61 23.99
CA GLU A 142 -25.54 -2.81 23.29
C GLU A 142 -24.35 -3.72 22.95
N ALA A 143 -24.40 -4.97 23.42
CA ALA A 143 -23.38 -5.96 23.15
C ALA A 143 -23.45 -6.56 21.72
N LYS A 144 -24.61 -6.44 21.08
CA LYS A 144 -24.86 -6.90 19.71
C LYS A 144 -25.01 -5.71 18.79
N ILE A 145 -24.43 -5.79 17.60
CA ILE A 145 -24.78 -4.87 16.52
C ILE A 145 -26.04 -5.41 15.83
N ASP A 146 -27.02 -4.54 15.56
CA ASP A 146 -28.12 -4.86 14.64
C ASP A 146 -27.53 -4.93 13.21
N ILE A 147 -27.19 -6.15 12.78
CA ILE A 147 -26.50 -6.41 11.52
C ILE A 147 -27.19 -7.50 10.73
N THR A 148 -26.94 -7.45 9.43
CA THR A 148 -27.25 -8.50 8.47
C THR A 148 -26.82 -9.87 9.02
N PRO A 149 -27.64 -10.93 8.84
CA PRO A 149 -27.31 -12.28 9.26
C PRO A 149 -25.90 -12.70 8.84
N LEU A 150 -25.25 -13.55 9.65
CA LEU A 150 -23.86 -13.94 9.40
C LEU A 150 -23.64 -14.49 7.99
N ALA A 151 -24.53 -15.32 7.49
CA ALA A 151 -24.45 -15.88 6.14
C ALA A 151 -24.33 -14.79 5.06
N ALA A 152 -25.11 -13.70 5.18
CA ALA A 152 -25.06 -12.59 4.24
C ALA A 152 -23.77 -11.76 4.38
N ARG A 153 -23.23 -11.60 5.60
CA ARG A 153 -21.90 -11.01 5.81
C ARG A 153 -20.80 -11.88 5.21
N LEU A 154 -20.91 -13.20 5.27
CA LEU A 154 -19.93 -14.08 4.65
C LEU A 154 -19.93 -13.97 3.11
N GLN A 155 -21.04 -13.57 2.50
CA GLN A 155 -21.10 -13.26 1.08
C GLN A 155 -20.33 -11.98 0.69
N THR A 156 -19.94 -11.11 1.64
CA THR A 156 -19.12 -9.91 1.36
C THR A 156 -17.62 -10.14 1.50
N VAL A 157 -17.20 -11.30 2.03
CA VAL A 157 -15.80 -11.69 2.27
C VAL A 157 -15.34 -12.89 1.44
N LEU A 158 -15.90 -13.06 0.24
CA LEU A 158 -15.45 -14.07 -0.71
C LEU A 158 -14.07 -13.70 -1.31
N PRO A 159 -13.34 -14.68 -1.90
CA PRO A 159 -12.15 -14.39 -2.67
C PRO A 159 -12.40 -13.34 -3.76
N THR A 160 -11.41 -12.49 -4.05
CA THR A 160 -11.55 -11.38 -5.01
C THR A 160 -12.02 -11.79 -6.41
N GLU A 161 -11.73 -13.03 -6.79
CA GLU A 161 -12.14 -13.68 -8.03
C GLU A 161 -13.66 -13.83 -8.13
N ALA A 162 -14.36 -13.95 -7.01
CA ALA A 162 -15.83 -13.99 -6.97
C ALA A 162 -16.46 -12.64 -7.34
N TYR A 163 -15.75 -11.53 -7.13
CA TYR A 163 -16.22 -10.17 -7.40
C TYR A 163 -15.69 -9.62 -8.72
N THR A 164 -15.19 -10.46 -9.62
CA THR A 164 -14.73 -9.98 -10.94
C THR A 164 -15.93 -9.59 -11.82
N PRO A 165 -15.98 -8.37 -12.39
CA PRO A 165 -17.03 -8.00 -13.34
C PRO A 165 -17.12 -8.94 -14.54
N SER A 166 -16.00 -9.60 -14.90
CA SER A 166 -15.94 -10.58 -15.98
C SER A 166 -16.74 -11.86 -15.70
N ALA A 167 -17.14 -12.13 -14.46
CA ALA A 167 -17.96 -13.30 -14.10
C ALA A 167 -19.34 -13.29 -14.78
N LYS A 168 -19.85 -12.10 -15.12
CA LYS A 168 -21.13 -11.88 -15.82
C LYS A 168 -21.05 -12.20 -17.32
N LEU A 169 -19.87 -12.48 -17.86
CA LEU A 169 -19.67 -12.77 -19.28
C LEU A 169 -19.83 -14.26 -19.58
N SER A 170 -20.23 -14.59 -20.82
CA SER A 170 -20.29 -15.98 -21.27
C SER A 170 -18.92 -16.68 -21.13
N PRO A 171 -18.87 -18.01 -20.91
CA PRO A 171 -17.62 -18.75 -20.79
C PRO A 171 -16.65 -18.52 -21.96
N ALA A 172 -17.16 -18.48 -23.20
CA ALA A 172 -16.35 -18.22 -24.39
C ALA A 172 -15.69 -16.83 -24.37
N ARG A 173 -16.44 -15.79 -23.99
CA ARG A 173 -15.91 -14.42 -23.91
C ARG A 173 -14.87 -14.28 -22.80
N ARG A 174 -15.07 -14.95 -21.65
CA ARG A 174 -14.07 -15.00 -20.57
C ARG A 174 -12.75 -15.62 -21.04
N ARG A 175 -12.82 -16.77 -21.73
CA ARG A 175 -11.62 -17.44 -22.29
C ARG A 175 -10.87 -16.53 -23.25
N TRP A 176 -11.56 -15.90 -24.21
CA TRP A 176 -10.92 -14.99 -25.15
C TRP A 176 -10.23 -13.80 -24.48
N ARG A 177 -10.89 -13.18 -23.50
CA ARG A 177 -10.30 -12.07 -22.72
C ARG A 177 -9.04 -12.50 -21.96
N LEU A 178 -9.07 -13.69 -21.35
CA LEU A 178 -7.91 -14.26 -20.66
C LEU A 178 -6.76 -14.55 -21.63
N VAL A 179 -7.03 -15.11 -22.81
CA VAL A 179 -6.01 -15.35 -23.83
C VAL A 179 -5.37 -14.06 -24.30
N ILE A 180 -6.17 -13.03 -24.63
CA ILE A 180 -5.66 -11.71 -25.02
C ILE A 180 -4.81 -11.10 -23.90
N ALA A 181 -5.29 -11.18 -22.66
CA ALA A 181 -4.57 -10.66 -21.50
C ALA A 181 -3.23 -11.40 -21.30
N LYS A 182 -3.20 -12.72 -21.50
CA LYS A 182 -2.00 -13.55 -21.40
C LYS A 182 -0.95 -13.11 -22.41
N VAL A 183 -1.31 -12.99 -23.68
CA VAL A 183 -0.40 -12.53 -24.74
C VAL A 183 0.16 -11.13 -24.43
N ILE A 184 -0.70 -10.18 -24.05
CA ILE A 184 -0.25 -8.83 -23.69
C ILE A 184 0.69 -8.86 -22.47
N GLN A 185 0.38 -9.68 -21.47
CA GLN A 185 1.21 -9.82 -20.28
C GLN A 185 2.57 -10.42 -20.60
N GLU A 186 2.64 -11.47 -21.41
CA GLU A 186 3.88 -12.11 -21.86
C GLU A 186 4.75 -11.11 -22.65
N LEU A 187 4.14 -10.39 -23.60
CA LEU A 187 4.84 -9.34 -24.35
C LEU A 187 5.38 -8.23 -23.45
N ASN A 188 4.63 -7.85 -22.41
CA ASN A 188 5.09 -6.84 -21.44
C ASN A 188 6.18 -7.39 -20.52
N ALA A 189 6.07 -8.64 -20.06
CA ALA A 189 7.04 -9.29 -19.20
C ALA A 189 8.39 -9.47 -19.92
N ASN A 190 8.36 -9.87 -21.20
CA ASN A 190 9.56 -10.04 -22.03
C ASN A 190 10.28 -8.71 -22.29
N LYS A 191 9.59 -7.57 -22.16
CA LYS A 191 10.20 -6.22 -22.26
C LYS A 191 10.79 -5.74 -20.93
N MET A 192 10.48 -6.38 -19.81
CA MET A 192 11.04 -6.03 -18.52
C MET A 192 12.35 -6.80 -18.35
N THR A 193 13.45 -6.16 -18.73
CA THR A 193 14.79 -6.72 -18.56
C THR A 193 15.73 -5.76 -17.85
N GLY A 194 16.71 -6.33 -17.14
CA GLY A 194 17.70 -5.59 -16.38
C GLY A 194 17.14 -5.01 -15.07
N GLY A 195 17.75 -3.92 -14.64
CA GLY A 195 17.42 -3.26 -13.38
C GLY A 195 18.47 -3.47 -12.30
N HIS A 196 18.30 -2.79 -11.17
CA HIS A 196 19.24 -2.87 -10.06
C HIS A 196 18.59 -2.43 -8.74
N THR A 197 19.10 -2.97 -7.64
CA THR A 197 18.77 -2.56 -6.26
C THR A 197 19.82 -1.60 -5.69
N LEU A 198 19.74 -1.26 -4.39
CA LEU A 198 20.89 -0.75 -3.64
C LEU A 198 21.80 -1.91 -3.22
N PRO A 199 23.12 -1.70 -3.10
CA PRO A 199 24.03 -2.69 -2.53
C PRO A 199 23.54 -3.14 -1.15
N THR A 200 23.49 -4.45 -0.92
CA THR A 200 23.13 -5.00 0.38
C THR A 200 24.31 -4.83 1.34
N ARG A 201 24.01 -4.64 2.63
CA ARG A 201 25.07 -4.51 3.66
C ARG A 201 25.68 -5.87 4.05
N ARG A 202 24.99 -6.96 3.73
CA ARG A 202 25.34 -8.34 4.03
C ARG A 202 24.85 -9.22 2.88
N GLU A 203 25.42 -10.41 2.77
CA GLU A 203 24.87 -11.46 1.92
C GLU A 203 23.43 -11.76 2.34
N ILE A 204 22.59 -12.08 1.36
CA ILE A 204 21.18 -12.39 1.59
C ILE A 204 21.13 -13.76 2.26
N THR A 205 21.03 -13.78 3.59
CA THR A 205 20.83 -15.01 4.33
C THR A 205 19.38 -15.47 4.20
N SER A 206 19.18 -16.77 4.36
CA SER A 206 17.86 -17.41 4.29
C SER A 206 16.99 -17.19 5.56
N THR A 207 17.51 -16.48 6.55
CA THR A 207 16.83 -16.11 7.80
C THR A 207 15.91 -14.91 7.58
N THR A 208 14.81 -14.85 8.34
CA THR A 208 13.88 -13.72 8.28
C THR A 208 14.62 -12.42 8.62
N PRO A 209 14.69 -11.44 7.70
CA PRO A 209 15.35 -10.19 8.00
C PRO A 209 14.58 -9.45 9.10
N LEU A 210 15.31 -8.91 10.08
CA LEU A 210 14.72 -8.02 11.08
C LEU A 210 14.11 -6.81 10.36
N SER A 211 12.81 -6.63 10.53
CA SER A 211 12.08 -5.54 9.89
C SER A 211 12.34 -4.23 10.62
N ARG A 212 12.65 -3.17 9.87
CA ARG A 212 12.83 -1.82 10.41
C ARG A 212 11.92 -0.85 9.69
N ILE A 213 11.23 -0.03 10.47
CA ILE A 213 10.34 1.01 9.95
C ILE A 213 10.93 2.37 10.29
N ILE A 214 11.17 3.18 9.26
CA ILE A 214 11.54 4.59 9.41
C ILE A 214 10.31 5.40 9.00
N ASN A 215 9.79 6.18 9.96
CA ASN A 215 8.67 7.09 9.70
C ASN A 215 9.21 8.51 9.62
N ILE A 216 8.94 9.18 8.50
CA ILE A 216 9.23 10.60 8.31
C ILE A 216 7.89 11.32 8.22
N ARG A 217 7.71 12.35 9.03
CA ARG A 217 6.50 13.18 9.03
C ARG A 217 6.84 14.56 8.51
N PHE A 218 6.09 15.02 7.53
CA PHE A 218 6.07 16.41 7.12
C PHE A 218 5.10 17.17 8.02
N THR A 219 5.36 18.46 8.21
CA THR A 219 4.38 19.37 8.79
C THR A 219 3.11 19.43 7.93
N ILE A 220 2.02 19.95 8.51
CA ILE A 220 0.77 20.16 7.77
C ILE A 220 1.02 21.10 6.58
N SER A 221 1.75 22.19 6.78
CA SER A 221 2.09 23.16 5.74
C SER A 221 2.88 22.53 4.59
N GLU A 222 3.94 21.76 4.90
CA GLU A 222 4.73 21.05 3.89
C GLU A 222 3.87 20.04 3.11
N SER A 223 3.04 19.26 3.80
CA SER A 223 2.16 18.27 3.17
C SER A 223 1.15 18.93 2.23
N GLN A 224 0.54 20.04 2.66
CA GLN A 224 -0.39 20.83 1.84
C GLN A 224 0.33 21.42 0.62
N GLN A 225 1.52 21.99 0.80
CA GLN A 225 2.31 22.54 -0.29
C GLN A 225 2.67 21.47 -1.32
N ILE A 226 3.10 20.28 -0.88
CA ILE A 226 3.41 19.14 -1.76
C ILE A 226 2.15 18.73 -2.55
N ALA A 227 1.01 18.58 -1.88
CA ALA A 227 -0.24 18.17 -2.51
C ALA A 227 -0.74 19.21 -3.53
N GLN A 228 -0.72 20.50 -3.17
CA GLN A 228 -1.11 21.61 -4.05
C GLN A 228 -0.17 21.71 -5.26
N THR A 229 1.14 21.56 -5.05
CA THR A 229 2.13 21.58 -6.14
C THR A 229 1.90 20.42 -7.11
N CYS A 230 1.69 19.20 -6.61
CA CYS A 230 1.38 18.05 -7.45
C CYS A 230 0.10 18.28 -8.27
N ARG A 231 -0.96 18.79 -7.63
CA ARG A 231 -2.23 19.13 -8.29
C ARG A 231 -2.03 20.17 -9.40
N ALA A 232 -1.33 21.26 -9.12
CA ALA A 232 -1.04 22.32 -10.09
C ALA A 232 -0.25 21.81 -11.31
N LEU A 233 0.60 20.79 -11.13
CA LEU A 233 1.38 20.17 -12.19
C LEU A 233 0.66 19.00 -12.90
N GLY A 234 -0.55 18.66 -12.46
CA GLY A 234 -1.34 17.56 -13.00
C GLY A 234 -0.74 16.18 -12.72
N ILE A 235 -0.13 15.98 -11.56
CA ILE A 235 0.39 14.69 -11.10
C ILE A 235 -0.08 14.41 -9.67
N THR A 236 0.05 13.16 -9.20
CA THR A 236 -0.14 12.83 -7.78
C THR A 236 1.21 12.66 -7.09
N VAL A 237 1.21 12.69 -5.75
CA VAL A 237 2.39 12.32 -4.95
C VAL A 237 2.85 10.90 -5.30
N GLY A 238 1.91 9.98 -5.51
CA GLY A 238 2.20 8.62 -5.96
C GLY A 238 2.97 8.55 -7.29
N ASN A 239 2.73 9.49 -8.22
CA ASN A 239 3.49 9.57 -9.47
C ASN A 239 4.90 10.15 -9.27
N ALA A 240 5.08 11.04 -8.29
CA ALA A 240 6.37 11.64 -7.97
C ALA A 240 7.29 10.70 -7.16
N LEU A 241 6.71 9.81 -6.34
CA LEU A 241 7.46 8.91 -5.45
C LEU A 241 8.52 8.06 -6.16
N PRO A 242 8.27 7.40 -7.31
CA PRO A 242 9.31 6.66 -8.03
C PRO A 242 10.48 7.55 -8.46
N VAL A 243 10.22 8.80 -8.86
CA VAL A 243 11.25 9.75 -9.29
C VAL A 243 12.07 10.25 -8.08
N LEU A 244 11.43 10.48 -6.95
CA LEU A 244 12.11 10.78 -5.68
C LEU A 244 12.97 9.60 -5.22
N SER A 245 12.47 8.37 -5.34
CA SER A 245 13.23 7.16 -5.06
C SER A 245 14.46 7.04 -5.97
N GLN A 246 14.29 7.29 -7.27
CA GLN A 246 15.39 7.33 -8.23
C GLN A 246 16.49 8.34 -7.84
N LEU A 247 16.11 9.55 -7.43
CA LEU A 247 17.05 10.56 -6.95
C LEU A 247 17.76 10.13 -5.66
N ALA A 248 17.02 9.52 -4.72
CA ALA A 248 17.59 9.00 -3.49
C ALA A 248 18.59 7.86 -3.76
N PHE A 249 18.25 6.94 -4.68
CA PHE A 249 19.14 5.87 -5.14
C PHE A 249 20.42 6.43 -5.73
N ALA A 250 20.32 7.38 -6.66
CA ALA A 250 21.47 8.01 -7.29
C ALA A 250 22.40 8.63 -6.25
N ARG A 251 21.85 9.39 -5.29
CA ARG A 251 22.63 9.99 -4.20
C ARG A 251 23.30 8.95 -3.31
N VAL A 252 22.61 7.86 -2.96
CA VAL A 252 23.22 6.77 -2.17
C VAL A 252 24.38 6.15 -2.92
N LEU A 253 24.19 5.78 -4.19
CA LEU A 253 25.21 5.11 -5.00
C LEU A 253 26.43 6.00 -5.23
N HIS A 254 26.26 7.31 -5.46
CA HIS A 254 27.38 8.25 -5.54
C HIS A 254 28.22 8.28 -4.26
N ARG A 255 27.57 8.30 -3.08
CA ARG A 255 28.30 8.26 -1.81
C ARG A 255 29.07 6.96 -1.63
N LEU A 256 28.46 5.83 -1.98
CA LEU A 256 29.12 4.52 -1.88
C LEU A 256 30.32 4.44 -2.82
N ARG A 257 30.20 4.93 -4.06
CA ARG A 257 31.29 4.99 -5.03
C ARG A 257 32.45 5.83 -4.49
N ARG A 258 32.15 7.03 -3.99
CA ARG A 258 33.15 7.94 -3.41
C ARG A 258 33.83 7.35 -2.18
N GLN A 259 33.13 6.50 -1.43
CA GLN A 259 33.68 5.76 -0.28
C GLN A 259 34.46 4.49 -0.68
N GLY A 260 34.58 4.18 -1.98
CA GLY A 260 35.21 2.94 -2.45
C GLY A 260 34.42 1.66 -2.12
N LYS A 261 33.14 1.79 -1.74
CA LYS A 261 32.28 0.65 -1.36
C LYS A 261 31.61 -0.04 -2.54
N ILE A 262 31.63 0.59 -3.71
CA ILE A 262 31.26 -0.03 -4.98
C ILE A 262 32.34 0.30 -6.00
N SER A 263 32.64 -0.65 -6.88
CA SER A 263 33.64 -0.48 -7.93
C SER A 263 33.13 0.41 -9.06
N ASP A 264 34.03 0.96 -9.87
CA ASP A 264 33.66 1.74 -11.05
C ASP A 264 32.90 0.90 -12.08
N ALA A 265 33.25 -0.39 -12.21
CA ALA A 265 32.53 -1.32 -13.08
C ALA A 265 31.08 -1.55 -12.62
N GLU A 266 30.87 -1.76 -11.31
CA GLU A 266 29.54 -1.88 -10.75
C GLU A 266 28.73 -0.58 -10.90
N TRP A 267 29.38 0.56 -10.70
CA TRP A 267 28.78 1.86 -10.91
C TRP A 267 28.29 2.04 -12.35
N GLU A 268 29.16 1.81 -13.34
CA GLU A 268 28.79 1.99 -14.75
C GLU A 268 27.68 1.03 -15.16
N TYR A 269 27.71 -0.22 -14.69
CA TYR A 269 26.61 -1.16 -14.88
C TYR A 269 25.29 -0.57 -14.35
N ARG A 270 25.22 -0.23 -13.05
CA ARG A 270 23.98 0.28 -12.42
C ARG A 270 23.50 1.57 -13.06
N ALA A 271 24.41 2.45 -13.47
CA ALA A 271 24.08 3.73 -14.06
C ALA A 271 23.55 3.65 -15.49
N GLN A 272 23.60 2.47 -16.13
CA GLN A 272 23.00 2.20 -17.44
C GLN A 272 21.69 1.40 -17.33
N GLN A 273 21.46 0.72 -16.21
CA GLN A 273 20.26 -0.09 -16.00
C GLN A 273 18.99 0.76 -15.87
N PRO A 274 17.83 0.28 -16.36
CA PRO A 274 16.54 0.89 -16.06
C PRO A 274 16.24 0.77 -14.55
N MET A 275 15.24 1.52 -14.08
CA MET A 275 14.75 1.39 -12.71
C MET A 275 13.31 0.92 -12.70
N HIS A 276 13.10 -0.30 -12.21
CA HIS A 276 11.77 -0.91 -12.09
C HIS A 276 11.21 -0.71 -10.69
N TYR A 277 9.96 -0.31 -10.61
CA TYR A 277 9.23 -0.08 -9.37
C TYR A 277 7.99 -0.95 -9.38
N THR A 278 7.61 -1.47 -8.23
CA THR A 278 6.34 -2.17 -8.05
C THR A 278 5.63 -1.66 -6.81
N GLY A 279 4.33 -1.85 -6.73
CA GLY A 279 3.59 -1.48 -5.54
C GLY A 279 2.18 -2.04 -5.53
N PRO A 280 1.60 -2.19 -4.33
CA PRO A 280 0.20 -2.55 -4.20
C PRO A 280 -0.70 -1.41 -4.72
N VAL A 281 -1.84 -1.81 -5.27
CA VAL A 281 -2.95 -0.96 -5.70
C VAL A 281 -4.18 -1.42 -4.94
N ASN A 282 -4.96 -0.48 -4.40
CA ASN A 282 -6.28 -0.78 -3.87
C ASN A 282 -7.18 -1.29 -5.02
N TYR A 283 -7.53 -2.57 -4.98
CA TYR A 283 -8.27 -3.22 -6.06
C TYR A 283 -9.79 -3.09 -5.90
N ARG A 284 -10.27 -2.76 -4.69
CA ARG A 284 -11.70 -2.63 -4.37
C ARG A 284 -12.49 -1.79 -5.39
N PRO A 285 -12.03 -0.61 -5.84
CA PRO A 285 -12.79 0.23 -6.78
C PRO A 285 -12.99 -0.37 -8.18
N TYR A 286 -12.28 -1.45 -8.50
CA TYR A 286 -12.34 -2.12 -9.79
C TYR A 286 -13.19 -3.39 -9.74
N LEU A 287 -13.48 -3.93 -8.55
CA LEU A 287 -14.32 -5.12 -8.38
C LEU A 287 -15.80 -4.81 -8.70
N ASP A 288 -16.67 -5.81 -8.51
CA ASP A 288 -18.10 -5.67 -8.75
C ASP A 288 -18.68 -4.45 -8.03
N ARG A 289 -19.39 -3.61 -8.80
CA ARG A 289 -19.90 -2.34 -8.33
C ARG A 289 -20.99 -2.50 -7.28
N GLY A 290 -21.85 -3.51 -7.42
CA GLY A 290 -22.91 -3.78 -6.46
C GLY A 290 -22.34 -4.20 -5.12
N TRP A 291 -21.35 -5.10 -5.11
CA TRP A 291 -20.62 -5.47 -3.90
C TRP A 291 -19.90 -4.25 -3.27
N TYR A 292 -19.23 -3.43 -4.09
CA TYR A 292 -18.53 -2.23 -3.60
C TYR A 292 -19.49 -1.24 -2.92
N ASP A 293 -20.61 -0.94 -3.57
CA ASP A 293 -21.63 0.00 -3.08
C ASP A 293 -22.40 -0.55 -1.86
N ALA A 294 -22.52 -1.88 -1.74
CA ALA A 294 -23.12 -2.56 -0.58
C ALA A 294 -22.22 -2.59 0.68
N GLY A 295 -21.07 -1.93 0.66
CA GLY A 295 -20.16 -1.82 1.81
C GLY A 295 -18.83 -2.56 1.63
N GLY A 296 -18.63 -3.29 0.52
CA GLY A 296 -17.38 -3.98 0.22
C GLY A 296 -16.15 -3.06 0.18
N ALA A 297 -16.34 -1.79 -0.17
CA ALA A 297 -15.31 -0.76 -0.13
C ALA A 297 -14.62 -0.62 1.26
N ASP A 298 -15.39 -0.88 2.31
CA ASP A 298 -15.03 -0.69 3.71
C ASP A 298 -14.87 -2.03 4.45
N GLU A 299 -14.81 -3.14 3.74
CA GLU A 299 -14.71 -4.49 4.31
C GLU A 299 -13.27 -4.86 4.74
N VAL A 300 -13.16 -5.66 5.81
CA VAL A 300 -11.89 -6.24 6.28
C VAL A 300 -11.62 -7.54 5.52
N TYR A 301 -10.94 -7.41 4.39
CA TYR A 301 -10.49 -8.52 3.56
C TYR A 301 -9.32 -8.06 2.67
N ILE A 302 -8.66 -9.00 1.99
CA ILE A 302 -7.56 -8.69 1.07
C ILE A 302 -8.07 -8.39 -0.35
N ALA A 303 -7.82 -7.18 -0.84
CA ALA A 303 -8.09 -6.78 -2.22
C ALA A 303 -7.00 -5.86 -2.76
N ILE A 304 -5.88 -6.50 -3.09
CA ILE A 304 -4.67 -5.84 -3.59
C ILE A 304 -4.38 -6.35 -4.99
N SER A 305 -4.22 -5.42 -5.93
CA SER A 305 -3.55 -5.69 -7.20
C SER A 305 -2.16 -5.07 -7.19
N PHE A 306 -1.36 -5.28 -8.24
CA PHE A 306 0.00 -4.77 -8.30
C PHE A 306 0.23 -4.00 -9.58
N TYR A 307 0.89 -2.85 -9.45
CA TYR A 307 1.44 -2.14 -10.58
C TYR A 307 2.93 -2.44 -10.74
N THR A 308 3.39 -2.31 -11.98
CA THR A 308 4.81 -2.23 -12.33
C THR A 308 5.01 -0.95 -13.12
N LEU A 309 6.11 -0.25 -12.84
CA LEU A 309 6.47 1.00 -13.47
C LEU A 309 7.95 0.99 -13.76
N THR A 310 8.33 1.45 -14.96
CA THR A 310 9.74 1.56 -15.35
C THR A 310 10.09 3.03 -15.57
N LEU A 311 11.12 3.51 -14.88
CA LEU A 311 11.78 4.75 -15.22
C LEU A 311 13.07 4.45 -16.00
N PRO A 312 13.54 5.41 -16.83
CA PRO A 312 14.86 5.31 -17.44
C PRO A 312 15.95 5.20 -16.37
N PHE A 313 17.19 4.97 -16.80
CA PHE A 313 18.36 4.94 -15.94
C PHE A 313 18.46 6.12 -14.96
N MET A 314 19.17 5.87 -13.86
CA MET A 314 19.37 6.85 -12.79
C MET A 314 20.01 8.15 -13.31
N PRO A 315 19.57 9.33 -12.83
CA PRO A 315 20.16 10.58 -13.25
C PRO A 315 21.64 10.65 -12.88
N ARG A 316 22.46 11.15 -13.80
CA ARG A 316 23.87 11.49 -13.57
C ARG A 316 23.98 13.01 -13.41
N PRO A 317 24.89 13.49 -12.56
CA PRO A 317 25.02 14.92 -12.31
C PRO A 317 25.57 15.63 -13.55
N ALA A 318 25.03 16.81 -13.85
CA ALA A 318 25.55 17.66 -14.92
C ALA A 318 26.82 18.44 -14.52
N SER A 319 27.10 18.53 -13.21
CA SER A 319 28.24 19.22 -12.61
C SER A 319 28.99 18.27 -11.67
N PRO A 320 30.33 18.39 -11.53
CA PRO A 320 31.09 17.63 -10.54
C PRO A 320 30.79 18.03 -9.08
N ASP A 321 29.97 19.06 -8.85
CA ASP A 321 29.64 19.53 -7.50
C ASP A 321 29.06 18.42 -6.61
N MET A 322 29.60 18.33 -5.40
CA MET A 322 29.16 17.39 -4.36
C MET A 322 28.81 18.17 -3.11
N ASP A 323 27.74 17.76 -2.43
CA ASP A 323 27.42 18.26 -1.10
C ASP A 323 28.33 17.64 -0.02
N ALA A 324 28.18 18.11 1.22
CA ALA A 324 28.95 17.64 2.37
C ALA A 324 28.84 16.12 2.63
N THR A 325 27.82 15.45 2.11
CA THR A 325 27.66 14.00 2.24
C THR A 325 28.41 13.21 1.16
N GLY A 326 29.01 13.92 0.20
CA GLY A 326 29.65 13.34 -0.98
C GLY A 326 28.68 12.91 -2.08
N ALA A 327 27.43 13.40 -2.03
CA ALA A 327 26.42 13.17 -3.07
C ALA A 327 26.22 14.41 -3.93
N PRO A 328 25.87 14.28 -5.22
CA PRO A 328 25.52 15.45 -6.02
C PRO A 328 24.23 16.11 -5.51
N PRO A 329 24.13 17.45 -5.53
CA PRO A 329 22.89 18.16 -5.22
C PRO A 329 21.72 17.69 -6.11
N LEU A 330 20.49 17.71 -5.57
CA LEU A 330 19.30 17.23 -6.31
C LEU A 330 19.13 17.91 -7.67
N LYS A 331 19.36 19.22 -7.73
CA LYS A 331 19.27 20.00 -8.98
C LYS A 331 20.32 19.62 -10.02
N ALA A 332 21.49 19.13 -9.58
CA ALA A 332 22.55 18.67 -10.47
C ALA A 332 22.18 17.33 -11.12
N LEU A 333 21.46 16.46 -10.39
CA LEU A 333 20.97 15.17 -10.90
C LEU A 333 19.80 15.34 -11.88
N LEU A 334 18.80 16.14 -11.51
CA LEU A 334 17.60 16.27 -12.32
C LEU A 334 17.04 17.69 -12.25
N SER A 335 16.89 18.31 -13.43
CA SER A 335 16.18 19.59 -13.53
C SER A 335 14.70 19.42 -13.18
N PRO A 336 14.02 20.49 -12.72
CA PRO A 336 12.58 20.43 -12.44
C PRO A 336 11.74 19.94 -13.63
N ALA A 337 12.12 20.34 -14.86
CA ALA A 337 11.46 19.90 -16.08
C ALA A 337 11.60 18.39 -16.32
N ARG A 338 12.81 17.84 -16.13
CA ARG A 338 13.05 16.39 -16.27
C ARG A 338 12.40 15.59 -15.14
N PHE A 339 12.35 16.13 -13.92
CA PHE A 339 11.60 15.55 -12.81
C PHE A 339 10.12 15.39 -13.18
N LEU A 340 9.51 16.47 -13.65
CA LEU A 340 8.10 16.46 -14.03
C LEU A 340 7.84 15.53 -15.23
N ALA A 341 8.74 15.48 -16.21
CA ALA A 341 8.63 14.55 -17.34
C ALA A 341 8.59 13.09 -16.86
N ARG A 342 9.51 12.68 -15.98
CA ARG A 342 9.52 11.33 -15.40
C ARG A 342 8.28 11.05 -14.54
N ALA A 343 7.79 12.03 -13.78
CA ALA A 343 6.55 11.88 -13.01
C ALA A 343 5.31 11.74 -13.93
N ARG A 344 5.29 12.40 -15.08
CA ARG A 344 4.23 12.22 -16.09
C ARG A 344 4.31 10.87 -16.78
N MET A 345 5.52 10.34 -17.03
CA MET A 345 5.70 8.95 -17.49
C MET A 345 5.13 7.96 -16.48
N ALA A 346 5.42 8.15 -15.19
CA ALA A 346 4.86 7.35 -14.11
C ALA A 346 3.32 7.39 -14.12
N ARG A 347 2.74 8.59 -14.22
CA ARG A 347 1.29 8.79 -14.34
C ARG A 347 0.71 8.06 -15.55
N ALA A 348 1.35 8.16 -16.71
CA ALA A 348 0.87 7.53 -17.94
C ALA A 348 0.86 5.99 -17.83
N GLN A 349 1.92 5.39 -17.29
CA GLN A 349 1.99 3.94 -17.07
C GLN A 349 0.94 3.47 -16.08
N SER A 350 0.80 4.15 -14.93
CA SER A 350 -0.25 3.81 -13.95
C SER A 350 -1.65 3.95 -14.53
N LYS A 351 -1.93 5.03 -15.28
CA LYS A 351 -3.22 5.23 -15.95
C LYS A 351 -3.49 4.10 -16.95
N SER A 352 -2.51 3.77 -17.80
CA SER A 352 -2.63 2.72 -18.80
C SER A 352 -2.98 1.36 -18.20
N LEU A 353 -2.42 1.03 -17.03
CA LEU A 353 -2.76 -0.21 -16.33
C LEU A 353 -4.16 -0.14 -15.71
N LEU A 354 -4.45 0.91 -14.94
CA LEU A 354 -5.65 1.00 -14.13
C LEU A 354 -6.92 1.28 -14.94
N SER A 355 -6.79 1.86 -16.14
CA SER A 355 -7.90 2.01 -17.07
C SER A 355 -7.94 0.90 -18.13
N HIS A 356 -7.14 -0.16 -17.99
CA HIS A 356 -7.11 -1.22 -18.98
C HIS A 356 -8.40 -2.05 -18.93
N PRO A 357 -9.07 -2.31 -20.07
CA PRO A 357 -10.31 -3.09 -20.08
C PRO A 357 -10.12 -4.56 -19.64
N LEU A 358 -8.87 -5.04 -19.59
CA LEU A 358 -8.48 -6.38 -19.13
C LEU A 358 -7.78 -6.37 -17.76
N LEU A 359 -7.97 -5.33 -16.94
CA LEU A 359 -7.32 -5.20 -15.62
C LEU A 359 -7.53 -6.46 -14.75
N HIS A 360 -8.74 -7.03 -14.76
CA HIS A 360 -9.08 -8.22 -13.99
C HIS A 360 -8.36 -9.47 -14.49
N GLU A 361 -8.29 -9.65 -15.80
CA GLU A 361 -7.60 -10.78 -16.40
C GLU A 361 -6.09 -10.68 -16.14
N PHE A 362 -5.48 -9.49 -16.21
CA PHE A 362 -4.08 -9.30 -15.81
C PHE A 362 -3.85 -9.64 -14.34
N HIS A 363 -4.79 -9.29 -13.46
CA HIS A 363 -4.70 -9.64 -12.05
C HIS A 363 -4.76 -11.17 -11.86
N ALA A 364 -5.76 -11.83 -12.45
CA ALA A 364 -5.96 -13.28 -12.37
C ALA A 364 -4.77 -14.08 -12.95
N LEU A 365 -4.09 -13.55 -13.98
CA LEU A 365 -2.91 -14.19 -14.57
C LEU A 365 -1.63 -14.02 -13.74
N ARG A 366 -1.52 -12.96 -12.92
CA ARG A 366 -0.32 -12.67 -12.12
C ARG A 366 -0.32 -13.36 -10.76
N LEU A 367 -1.49 -13.55 -10.15
CA LEU A 367 -1.59 -14.07 -8.80
C LEU A 367 -1.09 -15.52 -8.66
N PRO A 368 -1.43 -16.49 -9.53
CA PRO A 368 -1.01 -17.88 -9.34
C PRO A 368 0.51 -18.04 -9.24
N THR A 369 1.28 -17.44 -10.15
CA THR A 369 2.75 -17.50 -10.11
C THR A 369 3.32 -16.83 -8.86
N ARG A 370 2.71 -15.73 -8.39
CA ARG A 370 3.12 -15.06 -7.15
C ARG A 370 2.81 -15.91 -5.92
N ASN A 371 1.62 -16.50 -5.88
CA ASN A 371 1.17 -17.36 -4.79
C ASN A 371 2.08 -18.57 -4.69
N GLU A 372 2.39 -19.21 -5.82
CA GLU A 372 3.30 -20.35 -5.87
C GLU A 372 4.70 -19.98 -5.36
N ARG A 373 5.30 -18.90 -5.88
CA ARG A 373 6.60 -18.40 -5.39
C ARG A 373 6.62 -18.13 -3.89
N THR A 374 5.58 -17.48 -3.38
CA THR A 374 5.47 -17.16 -1.94
C THR A 374 5.31 -18.43 -1.11
N ARG A 375 4.54 -19.38 -1.62
CA ARG A 375 4.30 -20.68 -1.00
C ARG A 375 5.58 -21.51 -0.94
N THR A 376 6.31 -21.66 -2.04
CA THR A 376 7.60 -22.36 -2.06
C THR A 376 8.56 -21.78 -1.03
N ALA A 377 8.65 -20.45 -0.96
CA ALA A 377 9.49 -19.76 0.03
C ALA A 377 9.02 -20.02 1.48
N ALA A 378 7.71 -19.97 1.74
CA ALA A 378 7.14 -20.23 3.05
C ALA A 378 7.33 -21.67 3.52
N LEU A 379 7.17 -22.65 2.64
CA LEU A 379 7.39 -24.07 2.94
C LEU A 379 8.88 -24.35 3.22
N ALA A 380 9.78 -23.78 2.42
CA ALA A 380 11.22 -23.88 2.67
C ALA A 380 11.61 -23.24 4.01
N TRP A 381 10.99 -22.11 4.36
CA TRP A 381 11.20 -21.46 5.65
C TRP A 381 10.67 -22.32 6.81
N ARG A 382 9.45 -22.87 6.72
CA ARG A 382 8.86 -23.76 7.72
C ARG A 382 9.75 -24.99 7.96
N ALA A 383 10.19 -25.64 6.91
CA ALA A 383 11.06 -26.81 7.00
C ALA A 383 12.40 -26.50 7.70
N ARG A 384 12.99 -25.33 7.48
CA ARG A 384 14.19 -24.89 8.22
C ARG A 384 13.94 -24.64 9.70
N GLN A 385 12.79 -24.09 10.06
CA GLN A 385 12.42 -23.91 11.48
C GLN A 385 12.31 -25.26 12.20
N GLU A 386 11.95 -26.31 11.47
CA GLU A 386 11.90 -27.69 11.96
C GLU A 386 13.26 -28.41 11.90
N GLY A 387 14.34 -27.70 11.56
CA GLY A 387 15.69 -28.27 11.46
C GLY A 387 15.90 -29.18 10.25
N ARG A 388 15.00 -29.16 9.25
CA ARG A 388 15.18 -29.91 8.01
C ARG A 388 16.13 -29.17 7.07
N ASP A 389 17.11 -29.91 6.54
CA ASP A 389 18.02 -29.41 5.51
C ASP A 389 17.25 -29.21 4.20
N VAL A 390 16.74 -28.00 4.01
CA VAL A 390 16.17 -27.58 2.73
C VAL A 390 17.23 -26.79 1.99
N ALA A 391 17.67 -27.38 0.87
CA ALA A 391 18.52 -26.71 -0.10
C ALA A 391 18.05 -25.26 -0.27
N PRO A 392 18.96 -24.27 -0.24
CA PRO A 392 18.60 -22.90 -0.56
C PRO A 392 17.73 -22.90 -1.81
N PRO A 393 16.57 -22.21 -1.84
CA PRO A 393 15.84 -22.06 -3.09
C PRO A 393 16.86 -21.60 -4.13
N ALA A 394 16.86 -22.20 -5.32
CA ALA A 394 17.90 -22.04 -6.36
C ALA A 394 18.22 -20.58 -6.75
N VAL A 395 17.49 -19.61 -6.20
CA VAL A 395 17.66 -18.16 -6.27
C VAL A 395 18.71 -17.62 -5.27
N ALA A 396 19.24 -18.43 -4.36
CA ALA A 396 20.31 -18.04 -3.43
C ALA A 396 21.71 -18.30 -4.03
N ALA A 397 21.89 -18.00 -5.32
CA ALA A 397 23.20 -18.02 -5.95
C ALA A 397 23.97 -16.74 -5.58
N GLU A 398 25.30 -16.86 -5.57
CA GLU A 398 26.29 -15.87 -5.14
C GLU A 398 26.02 -14.46 -5.65
N ALA A 399 26.46 -13.45 -4.89
CA ALA A 399 26.23 -12.02 -5.11
C ALA A 399 26.83 -11.42 -6.42
N GLY A 400 27.14 -12.24 -7.42
CA GLY A 400 27.67 -11.84 -8.72
C GLY A 400 26.58 -11.85 -9.79
N ARG A 401 26.16 -10.65 -10.21
CA ARG A 401 25.32 -10.35 -11.40
C ARG A 401 23.82 -10.68 -11.25
N PHE A 402 23.07 -9.66 -10.87
CA PHE A 402 21.61 -9.67 -10.76
C PHE A 402 20.85 -10.16 -12.02
N THR A 403 21.48 -10.12 -13.19
CA THR A 403 20.95 -10.66 -14.46
C THR A 403 20.79 -12.17 -14.45
N ASP A 404 21.58 -12.87 -13.64
CA ASP A 404 21.64 -14.32 -13.61
C ASP A 404 20.55 -14.88 -12.67
N LEU A 405 19.98 -14.03 -11.80
CA LEU A 405 18.94 -14.37 -10.81
C LEU A 405 17.52 -14.17 -11.33
N ALA A 406 17.30 -13.15 -12.15
CA ALA A 406 16.02 -12.87 -12.79
C ALA A 406 16.20 -11.95 -13.99
N PRO A 407 15.41 -12.11 -15.06
CA PRO A 407 15.45 -11.19 -16.20
C PRO A 407 15.15 -9.74 -15.78
N CYS A 408 14.36 -9.52 -14.71
CA CYS A 408 13.95 -8.21 -14.21
C CYS A 408 14.24 -8.04 -12.71
N VAL A 409 14.86 -6.91 -12.36
CA VAL A 409 15.24 -6.56 -10.99
C VAL A 409 14.54 -5.26 -10.57
N PHE A 410 13.69 -5.35 -9.55
CA PHE A 410 12.99 -4.19 -9.00
C PHE A 410 13.91 -3.38 -8.08
N SER A 411 14.02 -2.08 -8.34
CA SER A 411 14.82 -1.17 -7.51
C SER A 411 14.25 -1.02 -6.11
N ASN A 412 12.95 -0.75 -6.00
CA ASN A 412 12.21 -0.83 -4.74
C ASN A 412 10.70 -0.96 -4.95
N GLY A 413 10.00 -1.31 -3.87
CA GLY A 413 8.55 -1.28 -3.80
C GLY A 413 8.04 -0.03 -3.08
N GLY A 414 6.85 0.46 -3.44
CA GLY A 414 6.21 1.55 -2.70
C GLY A 414 4.77 1.80 -3.15
N ALA A 415 3.97 2.41 -2.29
CA ALA A 415 2.63 2.87 -2.64
C ALA A 415 2.30 4.15 -1.87
N SER A 416 1.30 4.88 -2.37
CA SER A 416 0.73 6.04 -1.69
C SER A 416 -0.76 5.81 -1.49
N MET A 417 -1.23 6.01 -0.26
CA MET A 417 -2.67 6.06 0.03
C MET A 417 -3.30 7.41 -0.32
N GLY A 418 -2.52 8.37 -0.82
CA GLY A 418 -3.01 9.72 -1.11
C GLY A 418 -3.50 10.44 0.16
N ASN A 419 -4.58 11.21 0.02
CA ASN A 419 -5.23 11.83 1.18
C ASN A 419 -5.98 10.74 1.98
N ARG A 420 -5.60 10.59 3.26
CA ARG A 420 -6.18 9.61 4.18
C ARG A 420 -7.28 10.18 5.07
N ASP A 421 -7.53 11.49 5.07
CA ASP A 421 -8.48 12.15 5.98
C ASP A 421 -9.89 11.54 5.88
N HIS A 422 -10.29 11.12 4.67
CA HIS A 422 -11.59 10.47 4.45
C HIS A 422 -11.63 9.00 4.89
N ILE A 423 -10.46 8.33 4.86
CA ILE A 423 -10.30 6.92 5.20
C ILE A 423 -10.16 6.77 6.72
N LEU A 424 -9.38 7.64 7.35
CA LEU A 424 -9.04 7.68 8.77
C LEU A 424 -9.19 9.10 9.31
N PRO A 425 -10.43 9.52 9.66
CA PRO A 425 -10.63 10.82 10.27
C PRO A 425 -9.91 10.95 11.61
N GLU A 426 -9.64 12.19 11.98
CA GLU A 426 -8.98 12.49 13.25
C GLU A 426 -9.93 12.43 14.44
N THR A 427 -11.24 12.68 14.26
CA THR A 427 -12.20 12.85 15.36
C THR A 427 -13.35 11.85 15.31
N TYR A 428 -13.76 11.38 16.49
CA TYR A 428 -14.82 10.39 16.70
C TYR A 428 -15.72 10.74 17.90
N PRO A 429 -17.01 10.36 17.90
CA PRO A 429 -17.69 9.57 16.87
C PRO A 429 -17.93 10.38 15.59
N ARG A 430 -17.94 9.69 14.45
CA ARG A 430 -18.31 10.26 13.17
C ARG A 430 -19.83 10.24 13.02
N ARG A 431 -20.36 11.18 12.23
CA ARG A 431 -21.73 11.07 11.71
C ARG A 431 -21.84 9.82 10.84
N LEU A 432 -22.70 8.89 11.24
CA LEU A 432 -23.01 7.69 10.45
C LEU A 432 -23.75 8.10 9.15
N ARG A 433 -23.44 7.42 8.05
CA ARG A 433 -24.18 7.58 6.78
C ARG A 433 -25.63 7.13 7.03
N GLY A 434 -26.59 8.05 6.91
CA GLY A 434 -28.02 7.76 7.11
C GLY A 434 -28.70 8.64 8.16
N HIS A 435 -27.94 9.26 9.07
CA HIS A 435 -28.51 10.34 9.88
C HIS A 435 -28.76 11.56 8.99
N GLY A 436 -30.01 12.03 8.96
CA GLY A 436 -30.47 13.12 8.08
C GLY A 436 -29.53 14.33 8.13
N ARG A 437 -29.45 15.07 7.02
CA ARG A 437 -28.53 16.21 6.87
C ARG A 437 -28.72 17.31 7.93
N GLY A 438 -29.80 17.29 8.73
CA GLY A 438 -30.09 18.24 9.81
C GLY A 438 -29.81 17.78 11.24
N ALA A 439 -29.40 16.54 11.50
CA ALA A 439 -29.06 16.13 12.88
C ALA A 439 -27.84 16.93 13.39
N PRO A 440 -27.75 17.28 14.69
CA PRO A 440 -26.55 17.91 15.25
C PRO A 440 -25.33 16.98 15.11
N GLU A 441 -24.15 17.57 14.91
CA GLU A 441 -22.90 16.79 14.89
C GLU A 441 -22.64 16.24 16.30
N PRO A 442 -22.32 14.95 16.45
CA PRO A 442 -22.07 14.40 17.77
C PRO A 442 -20.82 15.05 18.37
N ALA A 443 -20.86 15.31 19.67
CA ALA A 443 -19.71 15.88 20.38
C ALA A 443 -18.49 14.96 20.21
N VAL A 444 -17.34 15.55 19.86
CA VAL A 444 -16.08 14.81 19.73
C VAL A 444 -15.70 14.28 21.11
N ARG A 445 -15.45 12.97 21.17
CA ARG A 445 -15.04 12.26 22.40
C ARG A 445 -13.63 11.72 22.29
N LEU A 446 -13.21 11.36 21.07
CA LEU A 446 -11.96 10.65 20.82
C LEU A 446 -11.23 11.27 19.63
N ARG A 447 -9.92 11.45 19.76
CA ARG A 447 -9.01 11.89 18.70
C ARG A 447 -7.99 10.81 18.35
N LEU A 448 -7.84 10.51 17.06
CA LEU A 448 -6.82 9.65 16.50
C LEU A 448 -5.56 10.48 16.21
N LEU A 449 -4.63 10.51 17.17
CA LEU A 449 -3.39 11.28 17.04
C LEU A 449 -2.42 10.69 16.02
N SER A 450 -2.42 9.36 15.89
CA SER A 450 -1.70 8.69 14.81
C SER A 450 -2.16 7.26 14.56
N SER A 451 -2.34 6.92 13.29
CA SER A 451 -2.63 5.54 12.84
C SER A 451 -1.34 4.73 12.58
N GLY A 452 -0.22 5.11 13.19
CA GLY A 452 1.12 4.57 12.93
C GLY A 452 2.17 5.26 13.78
N ALA A 453 3.28 4.60 14.03
CA ALA A 453 4.31 5.04 14.96
C ALA A 453 4.70 6.54 14.84
N ARG A 454 4.74 7.25 15.98
CA ARG A 454 5.61 8.42 16.15
C ARG A 454 7.04 7.88 16.34
N PRO A 455 8.05 8.38 15.61
CA PRO A 455 9.43 8.13 16.01
C PRO A 455 9.74 8.97 17.25
N THR A 456 10.29 8.35 18.29
CA THR A 456 11.34 9.01 19.07
C THR A 456 12.60 8.88 18.23
N LEU A 457 13.13 10.00 17.72
CA LEU A 457 14.50 9.97 17.22
C LEU A 457 15.38 9.60 18.42
N PRO A 458 16.30 8.62 18.32
CA PRO A 458 17.31 8.48 19.34
C PRO A 458 18.01 9.84 19.46
N ARG A 459 18.04 10.41 20.67
CA ARG A 459 18.87 11.58 20.98
C ARG A 459 20.31 11.20 20.64
N GLY A 460 20.73 11.49 19.42
CA GLY A 460 22.09 11.23 18.98
C GLY A 460 23.02 12.02 19.89
N ARG A 461 23.99 11.33 20.50
CA ARG A 461 25.18 11.96 21.06
C ARG A 461 25.65 13.01 20.06
N ALA A 462 25.59 14.27 20.47
CA ALA A 462 26.13 15.38 19.71
C ALA A 462 27.61 15.07 19.44
N LEU A 463 27.94 14.73 18.20
CA LEU A 463 29.29 14.92 17.69
C LEU A 463 29.51 16.43 17.74
N ARG A 464 30.24 16.89 18.77
CA ARG A 464 30.72 18.27 18.90
C ARG A 464 31.70 18.54 17.75
N GLY A 465 31.17 18.92 16.60
CA GLY A 465 31.91 19.64 15.56
C GLY A 465 31.63 21.13 15.72
N ARG A 466 32.64 21.92 16.06
CA ARG A 466 32.58 23.39 16.07
C ARG A 466 32.12 23.88 14.69
N ALA A 467 30.97 24.56 14.64
CA ALA A 467 30.55 25.33 13.48
C ALA A 467 30.78 26.81 13.78
N HIS A 468 31.80 27.40 13.15
CA HIS A 468 31.87 28.85 12.95
C HIS A 468 30.75 29.27 12.00
N GLY A 469 30.16 30.43 12.30
CA GLY A 469 28.93 30.90 11.69
C GLY A 469 29.04 31.21 10.21
N ALA A 470 27.96 30.90 9.49
CA ALA A 470 27.50 31.64 8.33
C ALA A 470 26.02 31.26 8.11
N ARG A 471 25.12 32.24 8.21
CA ARG A 471 23.73 32.11 7.76
C ARG A 471 23.73 32.19 6.22
N PRO A 472 23.09 31.29 5.48
CA PRO A 472 22.75 31.58 4.10
C PRO A 472 21.35 32.20 4.03
N ALA A 473 21.29 33.42 3.48
CA ALA A 473 20.08 34.08 3.06
C ALA A 473 19.37 33.25 1.97
N LEU A 474 18.08 32.98 2.18
CA LEU A 474 17.20 32.47 1.13
C LEU A 474 16.87 33.60 0.16
N ASN A 475 17.59 33.67 -0.96
CA ASN A 475 17.15 34.46 -2.11
C ASN A 475 16.06 33.67 -2.86
N LEU A 476 14.80 34.03 -2.59
CA LEU A 476 13.66 33.69 -3.43
C LEU A 476 13.74 34.51 -4.73
N LEU A 477 14.15 33.87 -5.82
CA LEU A 477 13.93 34.43 -7.16
C LEU A 477 12.48 34.14 -7.56
N MET A 478 11.63 35.16 -7.45
CA MET A 478 10.29 35.15 -8.05
C MET A 478 10.41 35.18 -9.57
N CYS A 479 9.95 34.14 -10.26
CA CYS A 479 9.60 34.26 -11.68
C CYS A 479 8.29 35.06 -11.80
N ARG A 480 8.40 36.33 -12.20
CA ARG A 480 7.28 37.11 -12.75
C ARG A 480 6.72 36.37 -13.98
N ARG A 481 5.45 36.01 -13.94
CA ARG A 481 4.67 35.62 -15.13
C ARG A 481 3.97 36.87 -15.65
N GLU A 482 4.27 37.22 -16.89
CA GLU A 482 3.53 38.23 -17.64
C GLU A 482 2.08 37.78 -17.88
N HIS A 483 1.18 38.73 -17.71
CA HIS A 483 -0.26 38.58 -17.89
C HIS A 483 -0.61 38.43 -19.37
N VAL A 484 -1.24 37.31 -19.74
CA VAL A 484 -2.08 37.21 -20.93
C VAL A 484 -3.53 37.14 -20.45
N ARG A 485 -4.30 38.21 -20.73
CA ARG A 485 -5.73 38.31 -20.44
C ARG A 485 -6.53 37.27 -21.23
N PRO A 486 -7.52 36.58 -20.64
CA PRO A 486 -8.49 35.82 -21.43
C PRO A 486 -9.60 36.75 -21.94
N ARG A 487 -9.92 36.62 -23.23
CA ARG A 487 -11.09 37.22 -23.88
C ARG A 487 -12.38 36.60 -23.31
N ALA A 488 -13.32 37.47 -22.97
CA ALA A 488 -14.70 37.14 -22.66
C ALA A 488 -15.39 36.46 -23.86
N ARG A 489 -16.23 35.46 -23.58
CA ARG A 489 -17.30 35.04 -24.50
C ARG A 489 -18.61 34.95 -23.74
N ALA A 490 -19.64 35.40 -24.46
CA ALA A 490 -20.94 35.84 -24.02
C ALA A 490 -21.83 34.71 -23.49
N ARG A 491 -22.73 35.11 -22.58
CA ARG A 491 -23.98 34.42 -22.27
C ARG A 491 -24.87 34.40 -23.51
N VAL A 492 -25.48 33.25 -23.78
CA VAL A 492 -26.72 33.15 -24.56
C VAL A 492 -27.68 32.34 -23.71
N ASP A 493 -28.76 33.00 -23.32
CA ASP A 493 -29.96 32.40 -22.73
C ASP A 493 -30.75 31.66 -23.81
N GLY A 494 -31.40 30.57 -23.42
CA GLY A 494 -32.34 29.85 -24.29
C GLY A 494 -32.81 28.55 -23.65
N GLY A 495 -33.99 28.58 -23.06
CA GLY A 495 -34.70 27.40 -22.55
C GLY A 495 -35.32 26.56 -23.68
N GLY A 496 -35.73 25.34 -23.32
CA GLY A 496 -36.49 24.46 -24.19
C GLY A 496 -36.48 23.02 -23.69
N GLU A 497 -37.64 22.58 -23.19
CA GLU A 497 -37.99 21.19 -22.86
C GLU A 497 -37.96 20.29 -24.11
N GLY A 498 -37.80 18.97 -23.93
CA GLY A 498 -38.12 18.02 -25.01
C GLY A 498 -37.45 16.65 -24.90
N CYS A 499 -38.27 15.63 -24.67
CA CYS A 499 -37.99 14.20 -24.66
C CYS A 499 -37.22 13.64 -25.88
N GLY A 500 -36.54 12.51 -25.66
CA GLY A 500 -36.72 11.35 -26.54
C GLY A 500 -35.52 10.86 -27.38
N ALA A 501 -35.38 9.53 -27.33
CA ALA A 501 -34.86 8.63 -28.37
C ALA A 501 -33.33 8.40 -28.50
N CYS A 502 -32.98 7.18 -28.11
CA CYS A 502 -31.88 6.38 -28.63
C CYS A 502 -31.90 6.26 -30.17
N VAL A 503 -30.76 6.44 -30.83
CA VAL A 503 -30.46 5.92 -32.18
C VAL A 503 -28.97 5.51 -32.25
N PRO A 504 -28.62 4.41 -32.95
CA PRO A 504 -27.35 3.70 -32.79
C PRO A 504 -26.26 4.16 -33.76
N TRP A 505 -25.01 3.94 -33.37
CA TRP A 505 -23.86 4.11 -34.26
C TRP A 505 -23.74 2.92 -35.23
N ARG A 506 -24.00 3.21 -36.52
CA ARG A 506 -23.65 2.35 -37.65
C ARG A 506 -22.20 2.55 -38.07
N THR A 507 -21.66 1.43 -38.53
CA THR A 507 -20.39 1.16 -39.22
C THR A 507 -20.34 1.70 -40.66
N ALA A 508 -19.18 2.21 -41.08
CA ALA A 508 -18.54 2.10 -42.42
C ALA A 508 -17.23 2.95 -42.37
N GLY A 509 -16.11 2.64 -43.01
CA GLY A 509 -15.73 1.61 -43.96
C GLY A 509 -14.19 1.51 -44.01
N LYS A 510 -13.67 0.33 -44.36
CA LYS A 510 -12.92 0.03 -45.59
C LYS A 510 -11.60 0.81 -45.78
N GLY A 511 -10.51 0.08 -45.58
CA GLY A 511 -9.19 0.34 -46.17
C GLY A 511 -8.42 -0.97 -46.17
N GLY A 512 -8.41 -1.66 -47.32
CA GLY A 512 -7.73 -2.94 -47.50
C GLY A 512 -6.24 -2.78 -47.76
N CYS A 513 -5.46 -3.78 -47.37
CA CYS A 513 -4.21 -4.18 -48.00
C CYS A 513 -4.13 -5.70 -47.90
N ALA A 514 -4.14 -6.34 -49.07
CA ALA A 514 -3.89 -7.76 -49.26
C ALA A 514 -2.38 -8.01 -49.26
N TRP A 515 -1.94 -9.12 -48.67
CA TRP A 515 -0.70 -9.81 -49.02
C TRP A 515 -0.95 -11.32 -48.81
N GLU A 516 -1.14 -12.03 -49.93
CA GLU A 516 -0.84 -13.47 -50.11
C GLU A 516 0.71 -13.59 -50.24
N GLY A 517 1.43 -14.67 -49.95
CA GLY A 517 1.13 -16.05 -49.60
C GLY A 517 2.46 -16.85 -49.50
N ALA A 518 2.33 -18.18 -49.37
CA ALA A 518 3.34 -19.26 -49.23
C ALA A 518 3.89 -19.45 -47.78
N GLY A 519 3.73 -20.60 -47.09
CA GLY A 519 3.80 -22.02 -47.49
C GLY A 519 5.21 -22.54 -47.12
N ALA A 520 5.51 -23.68 -46.51
CA ALA A 520 4.81 -24.83 -45.95
C ALA A 520 5.84 -25.60 -45.05
N ASP A 521 5.36 -26.64 -44.36
CA ASP A 521 6.06 -27.84 -43.88
C ASP A 521 6.83 -27.90 -42.53
N ALA A 522 6.16 -28.57 -41.59
CA ALA A 522 6.47 -29.87 -40.99
C ALA A 522 7.89 -30.19 -40.46
N GLY A 523 7.92 -30.67 -39.21
CA GLY A 523 9.06 -31.41 -38.64
C GLY A 523 8.83 -31.81 -37.19
N ALA A 524 8.26 -33.00 -36.98
CA ALA A 524 8.24 -33.71 -35.71
C ALA A 524 9.60 -34.42 -35.46
N GLY A 525 9.98 -34.64 -34.19
CA GLY A 525 11.03 -35.61 -33.88
C GLY A 525 11.64 -35.52 -32.47
N ALA A 526 11.35 -36.57 -31.69
CA ALA A 526 11.96 -37.06 -30.44
C ALA A 526 11.71 -36.28 -29.13
#